data_AF-A0AB38I016-F1
#
_entry.id   AF-A0AB38I016-F1
#
_cell.length_a   1.000
_cell.length_b   1.000
_cell.length_c   1.000
_cell.angle_alpha   90.00
_cell.angle_beta   90.00
_cell.angle_gamma   90.00
#
_symmetry.space_group_name_H-M   'P 1'
#
loop_
_entity.id
_entity.type
_entity.pdbx_description
1 polymer ?
#
loop_
_entity_poly.entity_id
_entity_poly.type
_entity_poly.pdbx_seq_one_letter_code
_entity_poly.pdbx_strand_id
1 'polypeptide(L)'
;MQEHIGFNRRQILAGLGAGIAAAGALAATAQSAYALTSEIPRFVSNGKKVKVGLGLCYGPFNQPWRRGCWRIAQTVLDNGGELVTVRGEPSKQSEQDSARQLLDRGIDVLVLGIYSQESETAYIVEEAHRRGIKTVGFMVPVKDSPSVQEDTWATGTAMGYWLQNKLSRQGTIIQTAEDRGFYTPFDQEVDQLEVMTKFEPRMKMLPFMTGSTSTSDQISKGRENALSLLQSNPDPESLQAIVSWWWPLTVGASQALTQMGRKALVVNHYFSDQLLSEMASPDSPIAFSTDVPYHTAGDKIGEIALALGQGQEVPNHTYRVPVTAIEKSEAAGALQDLKAMDQKAIELLKTYGG
;
A
#
# COMPACT_ATOMS: atom_id res chain seq x y z
N MET A 1 -7.36 -32.61 -4.38
CA MET A 1 -6.12 -33.21 -3.86
C MET A 1 -5.04 -32.15 -4.05
N GLN A 2 -4.50 -31.65 -2.94
CA GLN A 2 -3.69 -30.43 -2.88
C GLN A 2 -2.33 -30.59 -3.56
N GLU A 3 -1.98 -29.67 -4.45
CA GLU A 3 -0.59 -29.31 -4.74
C GLU A 3 -0.43 -27.82 -4.41
N HIS A 4 0.07 -27.57 -3.20
CA HIS A 4 0.51 -26.25 -2.74
C HIS A 4 2.02 -26.14 -2.96
N ILE A 5 2.42 -25.03 -3.60
CA ILE A 5 3.69 -24.31 -3.45
C ILE A 5 4.95 -25.13 -3.69
N GLY A 6 5.47 -25.06 -4.91
CA GLY A 6 6.80 -25.55 -5.27
C GLY A 6 7.92 -24.65 -4.74
N PHE A 7 8.14 -24.59 -3.42
CA PHE A 7 9.47 -24.31 -2.90
C PHE A 7 10.31 -25.58 -3.09
N ASN A 8 11.34 -25.49 -3.93
CA ASN A 8 12.17 -26.64 -4.29
C ASN A 8 12.98 -27.12 -3.08
N ARG A 9 12.44 -28.11 -2.33
CA ARG A 9 13.05 -28.74 -1.14
C ARG A 9 14.50 -29.20 -1.35
N ARG A 10 14.95 -29.41 -2.59
CA ARG A 10 16.34 -29.80 -2.89
C ARG A 10 17.35 -28.67 -2.69
N GLN A 11 16.94 -27.39 -2.76
CA GLN A 11 17.86 -26.27 -2.52
C GLN A 11 18.10 -26.03 -1.03
N ILE A 12 17.10 -26.29 -0.18
CA ILE A 12 17.22 -26.10 1.28
C ILE A 12 18.04 -27.21 1.94
N LEU A 13 17.89 -28.46 1.48
CA LEU A 13 18.66 -29.59 2.02
C LEU A 13 20.12 -29.65 1.54
N ALA A 14 20.44 -29.03 0.41
CA ALA A 14 21.83 -28.88 -0.03
C ALA A 14 22.64 -27.91 0.87
N GLY A 15 21.97 -27.04 1.62
CA GLY A 15 22.61 -26.04 2.50
C GLY A 15 22.88 -26.51 3.93
N LEU A 16 22.35 -27.66 4.37
CA LEU A 16 22.49 -28.14 5.75
C LEU A 16 23.67 -29.11 5.96
N GLY A 17 24.43 -29.44 4.91
CA GLY A 17 25.49 -30.45 4.95
C GLY A 17 26.94 -29.92 4.87
N ALA A 18 27.18 -28.62 4.66
CA ALA A 18 28.53 -28.11 4.46
C ALA A 18 28.78 -26.83 5.29
N GLY A 19 29.61 -26.97 6.32
CA GLY A 19 29.98 -25.90 7.24
C GLY A 19 30.63 -24.70 6.56
N ILE A 20 30.32 -23.52 7.10
CA ILE A 20 31.01 -22.21 7.02
C ILE A 20 31.19 -21.59 5.62
N ALA A 21 31.25 -22.35 4.52
CA ALA A 21 31.27 -21.83 3.15
C ALA A 21 29.87 -21.46 2.61
N ALA A 22 28.80 -22.00 3.21
CA ALA A 22 27.42 -21.77 2.77
C ALA A 22 26.88 -20.36 3.07
N ALA A 23 27.45 -19.64 4.04
CA ALA A 23 26.99 -18.30 4.39
C ALA A 23 27.26 -17.27 3.26
N GLY A 24 28.39 -17.39 2.57
CA GLY A 24 28.73 -16.53 1.43
C GLY A 24 27.90 -16.82 0.18
N ALA A 25 27.58 -18.11 -0.06
CA ALA A 25 26.70 -18.50 -1.16
C ALA A 25 25.24 -18.09 -0.90
N LEU A 26 24.74 -18.24 0.33
CA LEU A 26 23.41 -17.77 0.74
C LEU A 26 23.30 -16.24 0.66
N ALA A 27 24.31 -15.51 1.12
CA ALA A 27 24.35 -14.04 1.01
C ALA A 27 24.42 -13.57 -0.45
N ALA A 28 25.20 -14.24 -1.30
CA ALA A 28 25.28 -13.93 -2.73
C ALA A 28 23.99 -14.29 -3.48
N THR A 29 23.31 -15.39 -3.12
CA THR A 29 22.00 -15.74 -3.69
C THR A 29 20.87 -14.84 -3.18
N ALA A 30 20.96 -14.35 -1.94
CA ALA A 30 20.02 -13.39 -1.37
C ALA A 30 20.24 -11.99 -1.97
N GLN A 31 21.49 -11.56 -2.18
CA GLN A 31 21.80 -10.34 -2.93
C GLN A 31 21.41 -10.44 -4.40
N SER A 32 21.60 -11.58 -5.06
CA SER A 32 21.14 -11.76 -6.43
C SER A 32 19.61 -11.80 -6.53
N ALA A 33 18.92 -12.45 -5.59
CA ALA A 33 17.46 -12.46 -5.55
C ALA A 33 16.89 -11.07 -5.24
N TYR A 34 17.50 -10.32 -4.33
CA TYR A 34 17.10 -8.94 -4.02
C TYR A 34 17.37 -8.01 -5.22
N ALA A 35 18.55 -8.09 -5.84
CA ALA A 35 18.91 -7.33 -7.04
C ALA A 35 18.01 -7.65 -8.25
N LEU A 36 17.61 -8.92 -8.42
CA LEU A 36 16.65 -9.36 -9.46
C LEU A 36 15.21 -8.88 -9.22
N THR A 37 14.87 -8.46 -7.99
CA THR A 37 13.54 -7.95 -7.62
C THR A 37 13.50 -6.43 -7.39
N SER A 38 14.66 -5.75 -7.41
CA SER A 38 14.76 -4.31 -7.15
C SER A 38 14.90 -3.47 -8.40
N GLU A 39 15.48 -4.00 -9.49
CA GLU A 39 15.61 -3.28 -10.75
C GLU A 39 14.41 -3.56 -11.65
N ILE A 40 13.51 -2.58 -11.70
CA ILE A 40 12.40 -2.57 -12.65
C ILE A 40 12.99 -2.30 -14.03
N PRO A 41 12.70 -3.14 -15.04
CA PRO A 41 13.18 -2.91 -16.40
C PRO A 41 12.78 -1.51 -16.87
N ARG A 42 13.76 -0.70 -17.26
CA ARG A 42 13.49 0.61 -17.85
C ARG A 42 12.84 0.40 -19.20
N PHE A 43 11.71 1.06 -19.42
CA PHE A 43 11.03 1.01 -20.71
C PHE A 43 11.89 1.66 -21.80
N VAL A 44 12.12 0.91 -22.89
CA VAL A 44 12.76 1.42 -24.11
C VAL A 44 11.77 1.25 -25.25
N SER A 45 11.25 2.35 -25.79
CA SER A 45 10.21 2.28 -26.82
C SER A 45 10.73 1.66 -28.12
N ASN A 46 9.94 0.73 -28.68
CA ASN A 46 10.12 0.20 -30.04
C ASN A 46 9.20 0.87 -31.08
N GLY A 47 8.51 1.95 -30.71
CA GLY A 47 7.62 2.73 -31.58
C GLY A 47 6.19 2.19 -31.73
N LYS A 48 5.85 1.01 -31.20
CA LYS A 48 4.46 0.53 -31.16
C LYS A 48 3.66 1.37 -30.16
N LYS A 49 2.53 1.94 -30.61
CA LYS A 49 1.55 2.57 -29.74
C LYS A 49 0.82 1.50 -28.93
N VAL A 50 0.90 1.59 -27.60
CA VAL A 50 0.27 0.64 -26.66
C VAL A 50 -0.96 1.27 -26.03
N LYS A 51 -2.08 0.55 -26.02
CA LYS A 51 -3.30 0.92 -25.29
C LYS A 51 -3.32 0.27 -23.92
N VAL A 52 -3.28 1.09 -22.87
CA VAL A 52 -3.27 0.65 -21.47
C VAL A 52 -4.62 0.90 -20.83
N GLY A 53 -5.28 -0.18 -20.38
CA GLY A 53 -6.53 -0.15 -19.64
C GLY A 53 -6.30 0.10 -18.16
N LEU A 54 -7.00 1.10 -17.59
CA LEU A 54 -6.91 1.45 -16.17
C LEU A 54 -8.30 1.77 -15.58
N GLY A 55 -8.68 1.05 -14.54
CA GLY A 55 -9.86 1.37 -13.73
C GLY A 55 -9.59 2.58 -12.84
N LEU A 56 -10.48 3.58 -12.85
CA LEU A 56 -10.44 4.74 -11.98
C LEU A 56 -11.57 4.61 -10.93
N CYS A 57 -11.33 3.76 -9.93
CA CYS A 57 -12.32 3.43 -8.90
C CYS A 57 -11.96 3.99 -7.52
N TYR A 58 -10.99 4.91 -7.42
CA TYR A 58 -10.63 5.53 -6.14
C TYR A 58 -11.76 6.42 -5.61
N GLY A 59 -12.02 6.32 -4.31
CA GLY A 59 -12.92 7.21 -3.59
C GLY A 59 -12.24 8.51 -3.15
N PRO A 60 -12.99 9.47 -2.57
CA PRO A 60 -12.42 10.73 -2.09
C PRO A 60 -11.35 10.54 -1.01
N PHE A 61 -11.43 9.45 -0.23
CA PHE A 61 -10.45 9.14 0.80
C PHE A 61 -9.20 8.40 0.28
N ASN A 62 -9.26 7.79 -0.91
CA ASN A 62 -8.13 7.01 -1.43
C ASN A 62 -7.19 7.89 -2.30
N GLN A 63 -6.69 8.96 -1.68
CA GLN A 63 -5.75 9.89 -2.31
C GLN A 63 -4.44 9.23 -2.76
N PRO A 64 -3.86 8.25 -2.00
CA PRO A 64 -2.71 7.49 -2.49
C PRO A 64 -2.99 6.81 -3.84
N TRP A 65 -4.13 6.12 -3.97
CA TRP A 65 -4.52 5.47 -5.23
C TRP A 65 -4.68 6.48 -6.38
N ARG A 66 -5.35 7.61 -6.15
CA ARG A 66 -5.44 8.69 -7.15
C ARG A 66 -4.06 9.12 -7.67
N ARG A 67 -3.08 9.30 -6.79
CA ARG A 67 -1.70 9.67 -7.18
C ARG A 67 -1.01 8.57 -8.00
N GLY A 68 -1.25 7.30 -7.67
CA GLY A 68 -0.78 6.19 -8.50
C GLY A 68 -1.39 6.17 -9.89
N CYS A 69 -2.73 6.26 -9.99
CA CYS A 69 -3.43 6.34 -11.27
C CYS A 69 -2.95 7.52 -12.13
N TRP A 70 -2.71 8.68 -11.50
CA TRP A 70 -2.16 9.85 -12.18
C TRP A 70 -0.80 9.55 -12.80
N ARG A 71 0.11 8.94 -12.06
CA ARG A 71 1.46 8.64 -12.57
C ARG A 71 1.47 7.53 -13.60
N ILE A 72 0.59 6.54 -13.51
CA ILE A 72 0.36 5.56 -14.59
C ILE A 72 -0.08 6.29 -15.85
N ALA A 73 -1.13 7.11 -15.74
CA ALA A 73 -1.67 7.88 -16.86
C ALA A 73 -0.60 8.75 -17.51
N GLN A 74 0.10 9.55 -16.70
CA GLN A 74 1.13 10.46 -17.18
C GLN A 74 2.28 9.70 -17.86
N THR A 75 2.79 8.64 -17.24
CA THR A 75 3.89 7.84 -17.81
C THR A 75 3.50 7.18 -19.13
N VAL A 76 2.27 6.66 -19.25
CA VAL A 76 1.76 6.10 -20.50
C VAL A 76 1.72 7.16 -21.60
N LEU A 77 1.21 8.36 -21.29
CA LEU A 77 1.07 9.46 -22.25
C LEU A 77 2.43 10.05 -22.68
N ASP A 78 3.32 10.31 -21.73
CA ASP A 78 4.65 10.89 -21.97
C ASP A 78 5.51 9.97 -22.87
N ASN A 79 5.22 8.68 -22.89
CA ASN A 79 5.89 7.67 -23.71
C ASN A 79 5.13 7.28 -24.99
N GLY A 80 4.11 8.06 -25.38
CA GLY A 80 3.39 7.88 -26.64
C GLY A 80 2.37 6.74 -26.66
N GLY A 81 2.03 6.19 -25.49
CA GLY A 81 0.93 5.25 -25.32
C GLY A 81 -0.44 5.93 -25.35
N GLU A 82 -1.49 5.14 -25.18
CA GLU A 82 -2.87 5.59 -25.07
C GLU A 82 -3.50 4.99 -23.82
N LEU A 83 -4.10 5.85 -22.99
CA LEU A 83 -4.81 5.42 -21.80
C LEU A 83 -6.29 5.20 -22.12
N VAL A 84 -6.83 4.05 -21.73
CA VAL A 84 -8.25 3.71 -21.83
C VAL A 84 -8.78 3.50 -20.42
N THR A 85 -9.75 4.31 -20.01
CA THR A 85 -10.24 4.29 -18.62
C THR A 85 -11.70 3.91 -18.52
N VAL A 86 -12.05 3.37 -17.34
CA VAL A 86 -13.43 3.20 -16.87
C VAL A 86 -13.52 3.78 -15.47
N ARG A 87 -14.43 4.73 -15.26
CA ARG A 87 -14.74 5.26 -13.93
C ARG A 87 -15.56 4.22 -13.16
N GLY A 88 -15.26 4.08 -11.88
CA GLY A 88 -16.08 3.28 -10.95
C GLY A 88 -16.18 3.92 -9.57
N GLU A 89 -16.77 3.17 -8.65
CA GLU A 89 -16.93 3.52 -7.23
C GLU A 89 -15.89 2.78 -6.37
N PRO A 90 -15.54 3.27 -5.16
CA PRO A 90 -14.55 2.64 -4.26
C PRO A 90 -15.07 1.33 -3.66
N SER A 91 -15.10 0.27 -4.47
CA SER A 91 -15.49 -1.06 -4.05
C SER A 91 -14.84 -2.13 -4.93
N LYS A 92 -14.54 -3.28 -4.31
CA LYS A 92 -13.99 -4.46 -5.01
C LYS A 92 -14.81 -4.87 -6.23
N GLN A 93 -16.15 -4.81 -6.12
CA GLN A 93 -17.05 -5.17 -7.21
C GLN A 93 -16.90 -4.20 -8.39
N SER A 94 -16.89 -2.89 -8.12
CA SER A 94 -16.71 -1.89 -9.18
C SER A 94 -15.36 -2.00 -9.87
N GLU A 95 -14.30 -2.38 -9.14
CA GLU A 95 -12.99 -2.63 -9.74
C GLU A 95 -13.03 -3.81 -10.71
N GLN A 96 -13.62 -4.94 -10.30
CA GLN A 96 -13.79 -6.11 -11.17
C GLN A 96 -14.66 -5.79 -12.39
N ASP A 97 -15.73 -5.02 -12.21
CA ASP A 97 -16.60 -4.56 -13.30
C ASP A 97 -15.85 -3.66 -14.28
N SER A 98 -15.03 -2.74 -13.77
CA SER A 98 -14.20 -1.86 -14.60
C SER A 98 -13.18 -2.66 -15.43
N ALA A 99 -12.52 -3.64 -14.80
CA ALA A 99 -11.55 -4.51 -15.44
C ALA A 99 -12.18 -5.35 -16.55
N ARG A 100 -13.37 -5.94 -16.30
CA ARG A 100 -14.13 -6.68 -17.32
C ARG A 100 -14.51 -5.80 -18.51
N GLN A 101 -15.04 -4.60 -18.25
CA GLN A 101 -15.41 -3.67 -19.31
C GLN A 101 -14.21 -3.26 -20.17
N LEU A 102 -13.04 -3.12 -19.56
CA LEU A 102 -11.81 -2.74 -20.24
C LEU A 102 -11.31 -3.81 -21.21
N LEU A 103 -11.56 -5.10 -20.94
CA LEU A 103 -11.18 -6.19 -21.85
C LEU A 103 -11.81 -6.00 -23.25
N ASP A 104 -13.01 -5.43 -23.32
CA ASP A 104 -13.76 -5.20 -24.56
C ASP A 104 -13.37 -3.92 -25.31
N ARG A 105 -12.43 -3.13 -24.78
CA ARG A 105 -12.05 -1.83 -25.36
C ARG A 105 -10.78 -1.86 -26.22
N GLY A 106 -10.35 -3.06 -26.64
CA GLY A 106 -9.20 -3.22 -27.53
C GLY A 106 -7.89 -2.71 -26.92
N ILE A 107 -7.71 -2.90 -25.62
CA ILE A 107 -6.47 -2.61 -24.89
C ILE A 107 -5.42 -3.69 -25.18
N ASP A 108 -4.14 -3.32 -25.13
CA ASP A 108 -3.02 -4.26 -25.19
C ASP A 108 -2.66 -4.80 -23.78
N VAL A 109 -2.80 -3.94 -22.76
CA VAL A 109 -2.46 -4.24 -21.36
C VAL A 109 -3.55 -3.76 -20.43
N LEU A 110 -3.90 -4.58 -19.43
CA LEU A 110 -4.80 -4.24 -18.34
C LEU A 110 -4.02 -4.05 -17.04
N VAL A 111 -4.16 -2.89 -16.40
CA VAL A 111 -3.67 -2.64 -15.05
C VAL A 111 -4.73 -3.05 -14.04
N LEU A 112 -4.33 -3.86 -13.04
CA LEU A 112 -5.20 -4.39 -11.99
C LEU A 112 -4.74 -3.88 -10.62
N GLY A 113 -5.65 -3.26 -9.88
CA GLY A 113 -5.47 -2.79 -8.50
C GLY A 113 -6.74 -2.04 -8.06
N ILE A 114 -7.06 -1.95 -6.77
CA ILE A 114 -6.39 -2.48 -5.58
C ILE A 114 -7.28 -3.57 -4.93
N TYR A 115 -6.90 -4.83 -5.09
CA TYR A 115 -7.54 -6.01 -4.49
C TYR A 115 -6.83 -6.50 -3.21
N SER A 116 -7.51 -7.28 -2.38
CA SER A 116 -6.94 -7.88 -1.19
C SER A 116 -6.11 -9.13 -1.50
N GLN A 117 -6.54 -9.95 -2.46
CA GLN A 117 -5.86 -11.20 -2.81
C GLN A 117 -5.84 -11.43 -4.32
N GLU A 118 -4.80 -12.10 -4.81
CA GLU A 118 -4.65 -12.48 -6.21
C GLU A 118 -5.88 -13.25 -6.74
N SER A 119 -6.45 -14.14 -5.92
CA SER A 119 -7.61 -14.96 -6.28
C SER A 119 -8.86 -14.14 -6.62
N GLU A 120 -8.97 -12.90 -6.16
CA GLU A 120 -10.11 -12.02 -6.47
C GLU A 120 -10.15 -11.61 -7.95
N THR A 121 -9.02 -11.70 -8.67
CA THR A 121 -8.93 -11.32 -10.09
C THR A 121 -8.36 -12.38 -11.01
N ALA A 122 -7.95 -13.55 -10.49
CA ALA A 122 -7.36 -14.62 -11.28
C ALA A 122 -8.19 -14.99 -12.53
N TYR A 123 -9.52 -15.04 -12.43
CA TYR A 123 -10.39 -15.34 -13.57
C TYR A 123 -10.42 -14.23 -14.63
N ILE A 124 -10.24 -12.96 -14.22
CA ILE A 124 -10.14 -11.80 -15.14
C ILE A 124 -8.81 -11.87 -15.89
N VAL A 125 -7.73 -12.22 -15.20
CA VAL A 125 -6.40 -12.41 -15.79
C VAL A 125 -6.43 -13.53 -16.83
N GLU A 126 -7.02 -14.67 -16.50
CA GLU A 126 -7.14 -15.80 -17.43
C GLU A 126 -7.93 -15.43 -18.69
N GLU A 127 -9.00 -14.65 -18.53
CA GLU A 127 -9.76 -14.12 -19.67
C GLU A 127 -8.93 -13.13 -20.50
N ALA A 128 -8.21 -12.20 -19.86
CA ALA A 128 -7.32 -11.25 -20.52
C ALA A 128 -6.26 -11.99 -21.36
N HIS A 129 -5.58 -12.98 -20.78
CA HIS A 129 -4.54 -13.76 -21.45
C HIS A 129 -5.10 -14.58 -22.62
N ARG A 130 -6.29 -15.19 -22.46
CA ARG A 130 -6.98 -15.89 -23.58
C ARG A 130 -7.27 -14.96 -24.75
N ARG A 131 -7.46 -13.67 -24.49
CA ARG A 131 -7.68 -12.61 -25.49
C ARG A 131 -6.38 -11.95 -25.98
N GLY A 132 -5.22 -12.42 -25.52
CA GLY A 132 -3.92 -11.83 -25.87
C GLY A 132 -3.61 -10.50 -25.18
N ILE A 133 -4.40 -10.10 -24.17
CA ILE A 133 -4.21 -8.88 -23.38
C ILE A 133 -3.25 -9.20 -22.24
N LYS A 134 -2.18 -8.39 -22.09
CA LYS A 134 -1.23 -8.53 -20.97
C LYS A 134 -1.80 -7.92 -19.70
N THR A 135 -1.26 -8.29 -18.55
CA THR A 135 -1.73 -7.81 -17.25
C THR A 135 -0.57 -7.38 -16.37
N VAL A 136 -0.80 -6.40 -15.51
CA VAL A 136 0.17 -5.91 -14.52
C VAL A 136 -0.56 -5.47 -13.23
N GLY A 137 0.01 -5.80 -12.08
CA GLY A 137 -0.56 -5.48 -10.77
C GLY A 137 -0.05 -4.17 -10.17
N PHE A 138 -0.94 -3.25 -9.83
CA PHE A 138 -0.67 -2.02 -9.10
C PHE A 138 -1.10 -2.18 -7.64
N MET A 139 -0.12 -2.09 -6.72
CA MET A 139 -0.24 -2.28 -5.26
C MET A 139 -0.61 -3.69 -4.82
N VAL A 140 -0.85 -4.62 -5.77
CA VAL A 140 -1.36 -5.97 -5.47
C VAL A 140 -0.72 -7.03 -6.36
N PRO A 141 -0.60 -8.28 -5.87
CA PRO A 141 -0.18 -9.40 -6.72
C PRO A 141 -1.30 -9.74 -7.70
N VAL A 142 -0.89 -10.12 -8.92
CA VAL A 142 -1.78 -10.50 -10.00
C VAL A 142 -1.24 -11.79 -10.61
N LYS A 143 -2.12 -12.76 -10.82
CA LYS A 143 -1.78 -14.08 -11.32
C LYS A 143 -0.91 -13.97 -12.59
N ASP A 144 0.18 -14.73 -12.63
CA ASP A 144 1.06 -14.85 -13.80
C ASP A 144 1.49 -13.50 -14.41
N SER A 145 1.60 -12.45 -13.59
CA SER A 145 1.83 -11.06 -14.04
C SER A 145 2.77 -10.28 -13.12
N PRO A 146 3.68 -9.45 -13.68
CA PRO A 146 4.50 -8.58 -12.86
C PRO A 146 3.62 -7.62 -12.04
N SER A 147 4.10 -7.24 -10.86
CA SER A 147 3.40 -6.30 -10.00
C SER A 147 4.37 -5.36 -9.30
N VAL A 148 3.93 -4.14 -9.02
CA VAL A 148 4.64 -3.20 -8.13
C VAL A 148 3.77 -3.04 -6.89
N GLN A 149 4.33 -3.35 -5.73
CA GLN A 149 3.62 -3.41 -4.46
C GLN A 149 4.32 -2.58 -3.38
N GLU A 150 3.60 -2.39 -2.29
CA GLU A 150 4.12 -1.84 -1.06
C GLU A 150 5.06 -2.83 -0.37
N ASP A 151 6.05 -2.33 0.37
CA ASP A 151 6.82 -3.18 1.29
C ASP A 151 6.18 -3.14 2.69
N THR A 152 5.04 -3.80 2.82
CA THR A 152 4.21 -3.84 4.04
C THR A 152 4.98 -4.32 5.28
N TRP A 153 5.84 -5.31 5.11
CA TRP A 153 6.70 -5.80 6.20
C TRP A 153 7.73 -4.75 6.63
N ALA A 154 8.34 -4.04 5.67
CA ALA A 154 9.21 -2.91 5.98
C ALA A 154 8.43 -1.75 6.61
N THR A 155 7.20 -1.47 6.18
CA THR A 155 6.32 -0.45 6.78
C THR A 155 6.06 -0.77 8.25
N GLY A 156 5.55 -1.97 8.54
CA GLY A 156 5.29 -2.43 9.91
C GLY A 156 6.55 -2.41 10.78
N THR A 157 7.69 -2.78 10.21
CA THR A 157 8.99 -2.76 10.90
C THR A 157 9.47 -1.35 11.20
N ALA A 158 9.44 -0.44 10.22
CA ALA A 158 9.90 0.94 10.37
C ALA A 158 9.06 1.69 11.42
N MET A 159 7.73 1.58 11.32
CA MET A 159 6.81 2.19 12.26
C MET A 159 6.93 1.55 13.66
N GLY A 160 7.01 0.23 13.73
CA GLY A 160 7.14 -0.50 14.99
C GLY A 160 8.41 -0.13 15.75
N TYR A 161 9.57 -0.11 15.09
CA TYR A 161 10.81 0.30 15.76
C TYR A 161 10.80 1.75 16.20
N TRP A 162 10.26 2.66 15.38
CA TRP A 162 10.13 4.06 15.77
C TRP A 162 9.28 4.18 17.04
N LEU A 163 8.09 3.57 17.05
CA LEU A 163 7.17 3.62 18.18
C LEU A 163 7.75 2.99 19.45
N GLN A 164 8.25 1.76 19.35
CA GLN A 164 8.80 1.05 20.49
C GLN A 164 9.96 1.83 21.11
N ASN A 165 10.87 2.38 20.29
CA ASN A 165 11.97 3.20 20.80
C ASN A 165 11.48 4.52 21.38
N LYS A 166 10.50 5.19 20.75
CA LYS A 166 9.88 6.43 21.25
C LYS A 166 9.28 6.24 22.65
N LEU A 167 8.68 5.08 22.88
CA LEU A 167 8.10 4.69 24.17
C LEU A 167 9.12 4.06 25.13
N SER A 168 10.42 4.07 24.81
CA SER A 168 11.47 3.39 25.61
C SER A 168 11.17 1.90 25.87
N ARG A 169 10.46 1.27 24.92
CA ARG A 169 10.02 -0.13 24.94
C ARG A 169 9.20 -0.47 26.17
N GLN A 170 8.26 0.40 26.53
CA GLN A 170 7.31 0.21 27.62
C GLN A 170 5.96 0.87 27.33
N GLY A 171 4.91 0.38 27.98
CA GLY A 171 3.57 0.98 27.92
C GLY A 171 2.57 0.20 27.07
N THR A 172 1.34 0.70 27.05
CA THR A 172 0.20 0.08 26.40
C THR A 172 -0.09 0.78 25.07
N ILE A 173 -0.23 -0.01 24.01
CA ILE A 173 -0.54 0.46 22.66
C ILE A 173 -1.76 -0.27 22.10
N ILE A 174 -2.41 0.33 21.12
CA ILE A 174 -3.49 -0.30 20.35
C ILE A 174 -3.28 -0.05 18.86
N GLN A 175 -3.79 -0.96 18.03
CA GLN A 175 -3.76 -0.85 16.58
C GLN A 175 -5.17 -0.67 16.02
N THR A 176 -5.29 0.07 14.91
CA THR A 176 -6.51 0.18 14.11
C THR A 176 -6.17 0.25 12.62
N ALA A 177 -7.08 -0.25 11.79
CA ALA A 177 -7.05 -0.18 10.34
C ALA A 177 -8.49 -0.40 9.85
N GLU A 178 -8.68 -0.57 8.54
CA GLU A 178 -9.92 -1.19 8.07
C GLU A 178 -10.12 -2.60 8.68
N ASP A 179 -11.33 -3.13 8.56
CA ASP A 179 -11.68 -4.42 9.15
C ASP A 179 -10.74 -5.54 8.65
N ARG A 180 -10.27 -6.40 9.57
CA ARG A 180 -9.36 -7.51 9.25
C ARG A 180 -9.92 -8.36 8.10
N GLY A 181 -9.07 -8.71 7.14
CA GLY A 181 -9.46 -9.46 5.94
C GLY A 181 -10.06 -8.61 4.81
N PHE A 182 -10.32 -7.32 5.04
CA PHE A 182 -10.76 -6.41 3.99
C PHE A 182 -9.61 -6.13 3.00
N TYR A 183 -8.45 -5.74 3.52
CA TYR A 183 -7.23 -5.40 2.75
C TYR A 183 -6.00 -6.07 3.37
N THR A 184 -5.44 -7.07 2.68
CA THR A 184 -4.31 -7.88 3.17
C THR A 184 -3.08 -7.07 3.61
N PRO A 185 -2.68 -5.97 2.96
CA PRO A 185 -1.57 -5.14 3.45
C PRO A 185 -1.72 -4.65 4.90
N PHE A 186 -2.92 -4.19 5.29
CA PHE A 186 -3.18 -3.82 6.69
C PHE A 186 -3.08 -5.01 7.63
N ASP A 187 -3.55 -6.18 7.20
CA ASP A 187 -3.44 -7.39 8.02
C ASP A 187 -1.96 -7.73 8.31
N GLN A 188 -1.10 -7.62 7.30
CA GLN A 188 0.35 -7.88 7.42
C GLN A 188 1.04 -6.88 8.35
N GLU A 189 0.72 -5.60 8.24
CA GLU A 189 1.28 -4.54 9.09
C GLU A 189 0.87 -4.71 10.56
N VAL A 190 -0.41 -5.03 10.79
CA VAL A 190 -0.94 -5.32 12.12
C VAL A 190 -0.24 -6.53 12.73
N ASP A 191 -0.11 -7.61 11.97
CA ASP A 191 0.55 -8.85 12.41
C ASP A 191 2.03 -8.60 12.72
N GLN A 192 2.72 -7.81 11.88
CA GLN A 192 4.12 -7.47 12.08
C GLN A 192 4.34 -6.72 13.40
N LEU A 193 3.55 -5.69 13.69
CA LEU A 193 3.69 -4.94 14.93
C LEU A 193 3.27 -5.77 16.16
N GLU A 194 2.28 -6.65 16.03
CA GLU A 194 1.90 -7.57 17.09
C GLU A 194 3.04 -8.52 17.44
N VAL A 195 3.68 -9.13 16.43
CA VAL A 195 4.85 -9.99 16.61
C VAL A 195 6.01 -9.22 17.23
N MET A 196 6.31 -8.01 16.75
CA MET A 196 7.37 -7.18 17.32
C MET A 196 7.11 -6.84 18.78
N THR A 197 5.87 -6.50 19.14
CA THR A 197 5.49 -6.11 20.50
C THR A 197 5.47 -7.30 21.46
N LYS A 198 5.17 -8.51 20.97
CA LYS A 198 5.18 -9.74 21.78
C LYS A 198 6.54 -10.04 22.43
N PHE A 199 7.64 -9.59 21.82
CA PHE A 199 8.99 -9.76 22.36
C PHE A 199 9.46 -8.61 23.25
N GLU A 200 8.59 -7.62 23.52
CA GLU A 200 8.85 -6.50 24.43
C GLU A 200 8.08 -6.69 25.74
N PRO A 201 8.67 -7.28 26.80
CA PRO A 201 7.94 -7.72 27.99
C PRO A 201 7.29 -6.59 28.81
N ARG A 202 7.71 -5.34 28.58
CA ARG A 202 7.16 -4.14 29.26
C ARG A 202 6.13 -3.42 28.39
N MET A 203 5.87 -3.90 27.19
CA MET A 203 4.85 -3.37 26.30
C MET A 203 3.62 -4.26 26.31
N LYS A 204 2.45 -3.64 26.17
CA LYS A 204 1.16 -4.33 26.09
C LYS A 204 0.43 -3.92 24.83
N MET A 205 0.09 -4.90 24.00
CA MET A 205 -0.83 -4.70 22.87
C MET A 205 -2.26 -4.93 23.36
N LEU A 206 -3.13 -3.92 23.24
CA LEU A 206 -4.57 -4.10 23.41
C LEU A 206 -5.16 -4.83 22.21
N PRO A 207 -6.34 -5.47 22.36
CA PRO A 207 -7.05 -6.05 21.22
C PRO A 207 -7.22 -5.05 20.09
N PHE A 208 -7.11 -5.52 18.84
CA PHE A 208 -7.25 -4.70 17.66
C PHE A 208 -8.56 -3.90 17.68
N MET A 209 -8.47 -2.59 17.48
CA MET A 209 -9.62 -1.70 17.37
C MET A 209 -10.09 -1.69 15.92
N THR A 210 -11.07 -2.53 15.62
CA THR A 210 -11.73 -2.60 14.32
C THR A 210 -12.17 -1.22 13.86
N GLY A 211 -11.67 -0.77 12.71
CA GLY A 211 -11.98 0.55 12.16
C GLY A 211 -13.28 0.55 11.36
N SER A 212 -13.14 0.45 10.04
CA SER A 212 -14.20 0.71 9.06
C SER A 212 -13.97 -0.04 7.75
N THR A 213 -14.89 0.12 6.78
CA THR A 213 -14.68 -0.26 5.37
C THR A 213 -14.73 0.99 4.47
N SER A 214 -14.12 0.94 3.29
CA SER A 214 -13.84 2.12 2.43
C SER A 214 -15.04 2.93 1.94
N THR A 215 -16.27 2.46 2.14
CA THR A 215 -17.53 3.12 1.75
C THR A 215 -18.16 3.98 2.85
N SER A 216 -17.57 4.02 4.04
CA SER A 216 -18.12 4.70 5.22
C SER A 216 -17.43 6.04 5.51
N ASP A 217 -18.01 6.85 6.40
CA ASP A 217 -17.31 8.01 6.97
C ASP A 217 -16.26 7.53 7.97
N GLN A 218 -15.06 7.24 7.46
CA GLN A 218 -14.00 6.60 8.21
C GLN A 218 -13.41 7.53 9.29
N ILE A 219 -13.43 8.86 9.08
CA ILE A 219 -12.94 9.81 10.10
C ILE A 219 -13.87 9.79 11.32
N SER A 220 -15.18 9.88 11.09
CA SER A 220 -16.17 9.80 12.18
C SER A 220 -16.07 8.46 12.91
N LYS A 221 -15.92 7.35 12.17
CA LYS A 221 -15.79 6.02 12.75
C LYS A 221 -14.52 5.86 13.60
N GLY A 222 -13.37 6.35 13.11
CA GLY A 222 -12.12 6.36 13.86
C GLY A 222 -12.25 7.14 15.18
N ARG A 223 -12.93 8.29 15.14
CA ARG A 223 -13.21 9.10 16.33
C ARG A 223 -14.11 8.39 17.33
N GLU A 224 -15.23 7.80 16.88
CA GLU A 224 -16.15 7.05 17.74
C GLU A 224 -15.47 5.88 18.45
N ASN A 225 -14.70 5.09 17.70
CA ASN A 225 -14.00 3.94 18.24
C ASN A 225 -12.94 4.37 19.27
N ALA A 226 -12.16 5.41 18.96
CA ALA A 226 -11.17 5.96 19.89
C ALA A 226 -11.83 6.54 21.16
N LEU A 227 -12.95 7.26 21.04
CA LEU A 227 -13.70 7.75 22.21
C LEU A 227 -14.18 6.60 23.09
N SER A 228 -14.72 5.54 22.50
CA SER A 228 -15.17 4.35 23.24
C SER A 228 -14.01 3.65 23.96
N LEU A 229 -12.85 3.52 23.31
CA LEU A 229 -11.63 3.01 23.93
C LEU A 229 -11.21 3.86 25.15
N LEU A 230 -11.17 5.18 24.99
CA LEU A 230 -10.74 6.10 26.05
C LEU A 230 -11.73 6.15 27.22
N GLN A 231 -13.03 6.00 26.95
CA GLN A 231 -14.07 5.91 27.98
C GLN A 231 -14.01 4.60 28.76
N SER A 232 -13.72 3.49 28.08
CA SER A 232 -13.52 2.17 28.72
C SER A 232 -12.19 2.07 29.47
N ASN A 233 -11.24 2.97 29.19
CA ASN A 233 -9.94 3.05 29.84
C ASN A 233 -9.71 4.47 30.39
N PRO A 234 -10.44 4.87 31.45
CA PRO A 234 -10.49 6.26 31.92
C PRO A 234 -9.19 6.75 32.57
N ASP A 235 -8.35 5.84 33.06
CA ASP A 235 -7.02 6.19 33.59
C ASP A 235 -6.17 6.84 32.47
N PRO A 236 -5.67 8.07 32.63
CA PRO A 236 -4.84 8.74 31.63
C PRO A 236 -3.63 7.92 31.18
N GLU A 237 -3.03 7.13 32.09
CA GLU A 237 -1.82 6.33 31.86
C GLU A 237 -2.11 4.95 31.27
N SER A 238 -3.39 4.60 31.04
CA SER A 238 -3.78 3.29 30.49
C SER A 238 -3.40 3.07 29.02
N LEU A 239 -3.04 4.13 28.29
CA LEU A 239 -2.75 4.08 26.86
C LEU A 239 -1.67 5.10 26.50
N GLN A 240 -0.58 4.63 25.91
CA GLN A 240 0.55 5.46 25.48
C GLN A 240 0.51 5.77 23.98
N ALA A 241 -0.04 4.89 23.13
CA ALA A 241 -0.15 5.18 21.71
C ALA A 241 -1.32 4.47 21.00
N ILE A 242 -1.83 5.14 19.97
CA ILE A 242 -2.72 4.57 18.95
C ILE A 242 -1.92 4.47 17.65
N VAL A 243 -1.79 3.27 17.11
CA VAL A 243 -1.21 2.99 15.80
C VAL A 243 -2.34 2.80 14.80
N SER A 244 -2.34 3.59 13.75
CA SER A 244 -3.36 3.54 12.72
C SER A 244 -2.72 3.32 11.36
N TRP A 245 -3.06 2.20 10.74
CA TRP A 245 -2.57 1.80 9.41
C TRP A 245 -3.38 2.46 8.27
N TRP A 246 -4.40 3.24 8.61
CA TRP A 246 -5.21 3.95 7.62
C TRP A 246 -5.49 5.39 8.05
N TRP A 247 -5.08 6.34 7.20
CA TRP A 247 -5.04 7.76 7.55
C TRP A 247 -6.36 8.41 8.04
N PRO A 248 -7.57 8.09 7.54
CA PRO A 248 -8.77 8.76 8.05
C PRO A 248 -9.10 8.33 9.48
N LEU A 249 -8.80 7.08 9.85
CA LEU A 249 -8.95 6.60 11.23
C LEU A 249 -7.98 7.33 12.16
N THR A 250 -6.77 7.63 11.68
CA THR A 250 -5.76 8.42 12.40
C THR A 250 -6.27 9.82 12.72
N VAL A 251 -6.86 10.51 11.76
CA VAL A 251 -7.45 11.84 11.96
C VAL A 251 -8.57 11.78 13.01
N GLY A 252 -9.45 10.78 12.92
CA GLY A 252 -10.50 10.57 13.92
C GLY A 252 -9.95 10.31 15.33
N ALA A 253 -8.92 9.48 15.45
CA ALA A 253 -8.25 9.19 16.72
C ALA A 253 -7.55 10.42 17.32
N SER A 254 -6.90 11.23 16.48
CA SER A 254 -6.29 12.52 16.87
C SER A 254 -7.31 13.47 17.49
N GLN A 255 -8.47 13.60 16.84
CA GLN A 255 -9.57 14.43 17.32
C GLN A 255 -10.13 13.92 18.66
N ALA A 256 -10.29 12.60 18.80
CA ALA A 256 -10.78 11.99 20.04
C ALA A 256 -9.83 12.23 21.23
N LEU A 257 -8.52 12.08 21.03
CA LEU A 257 -7.52 12.34 22.08
C LEU A 257 -7.53 13.81 22.50
N THR A 258 -7.58 14.72 21.52
CA THR A 258 -7.67 16.17 21.77
C THR A 258 -8.93 16.51 22.56
N GLN A 259 -10.09 15.99 22.14
CA GLN A 259 -11.37 16.18 22.82
C GLN A 259 -11.36 15.69 24.27
N MET A 260 -10.71 14.56 24.53
CA MET A 260 -10.63 13.96 25.86
C MET A 260 -9.46 14.50 26.71
N GLY A 261 -8.64 15.41 26.18
CA GLY A 261 -7.44 15.92 26.84
C GLY A 261 -6.38 14.84 27.12
N ARG A 262 -6.36 13.75 26.33
CA ARG A 262 -5.45 12.62 26.51
C ARG A 262 -4.12 12.88 25.80
N LYS A 263 -3.03 12.39 26.39
CA LYS A 263 -1.65 12.62 25.93
C LYS A 263 -1.00 11.44 25.19
N ALA A 264 -1.81 10.44 24.80
CA ALA A 264 -1.31 9.35 23.98
C ALA A 264 -0.82 9.87 22.62
N LEU A 265 0.22 9.23 22.09
CA LEU A 265 0.73 9.52 20.75
C LEU A 265 -0.16 8.85 19.69
N VAL A 266 -0.23 9.44 18.50
CA VAL A 266 -0.82 8.79 17.33
C VAL A 266 0.26 8.57 16.28
N VAL A 267 0.30 7.36 15.72
CA VAL A 267 1.21 6.99 14.64
C VAL A 267 0.40 6.53 13.44
N ASN A 268 0.82 6.96 12.25
CA ASN A 268 0.01 6.87 11.03
C ASN A 268 0.70 6.11 9.88
N HIS A 269 -0.11 5.47 9.05
CA HIS A 269 0.27 5.07 7.68
C HIS A 269 -0.57 5.83 6.63
N TYR A 270 0.08 6.12 5.50
CA TYR A 270 -0.33 6.94 4.35
C TYR A 270 -0.45 8.44 4.57
N PHE A 271 -0.01 9.17 3.56
CA PHE A 271 -0.24 10.61 3.48
C PHE A 271 -1.56 10.96 2.81
N SER A 272 -2.25 11.94 3.38
CA SER A 272 -3.35 12.68 2.75
C SER A 272 -3.24 14.15 3.11
N ASP A 273 -3.93 15.01 2.38
CA ASP A 273 -3.97 16.45 2.69
C ASP A 273 -4.54 16.70 4.10
N GLN A 274 -5.59 15.99 4.49
CA GLN A 274 -6.27 16.07 5.77
C GLN A 274 -5.38 15.55 6.90
N LEU A 275 -4.72 14.40 6.70
CA LEU A 275 -3.77 13.85 7.66
C LEU A 275 -2.60 14.79 7.89
N LEU A 276 -1.91 15.22 6.83
CA LEU A 276 -0.73 16.07 7.00
C LEU A 276 -1.09 17.46 7.55
N SER A 277 -2.29 17.99 7.25
CA SER A 277 -2.81 19.21 7.87
C SER A 277 -3.07 19.04 9.37
N GLU A 278 -3.69 17.92 9.77
CA GLU A 278 -3.90 17.58 11.18
C GLU A 278 -2.55 17.38 11.88
N MET A 279 -1.62 16.62 11.29
CA MET A 279 -0.29 16.35 11.85
C MET A 279 0.55 17.63 12.02
N ALA A 280 0.48 18.57 11.07
CA ALA A 280 1.19 19.84 11.16
C ALA A 280 0.64 20.79 12.24
N SER A 281 -0.55 20.51 12.79
CA SER A 281 -1.16 21.38 13.81
C SER A 281 -0.39 21.31 15.15
N PRO A 282 -0.14 22.45 15.84
CA PRO A 282 0.72 22.49 17.03
C PRO A 282 0.34 21.49 18.13
N ASP A 283 -0.95 21.35 18.41
CA ASP A 283 -1.48 20.49 19.47
C ASP A 283 -1.76 19.05 19.02
N SER A 284 -1.51 18.72 17.75
CA SER A 284 -1.78 17.39 17.22
C SER A 284 -0.98 16.29 17.93
N PRO A 285 -1.63 15.22 18.39
CA PRO A 285 -0.96 14.04 18.93
C PRO A 285 -0.29 13.16 17.85
N ILE A 286 -0.50 13.45 16.57
CA ILE A 286 0.12 12.70 15.47
C ILE A 286 1.62 13.02 15.42
N ALA A 287 2.44 12.03 15.78
CA ALA A 287 3.87 12.24 16.00
C ALA A 287 4.74 11.71 14.86
N PHE A 288 4.27 10.68 14.16
CA PHE A 288 5.01 10.00 13.11
C PHE A 288 4.06 9.44 12.07
N SER A 289 4.50 9.47 10.82
CA SER A 289 3.77 8.87 9.72
C SER A 289 4.73 8.18 8.78
N THR A 290 4.37 6.97 8.36
CA THR A 290 4.93 6.35 7.16
C THR A 290 4.04 6.66 5.96
N ASP A 291 4.60 6.52 4.76
CA ASP A 291 3.87 6.54 3.50
C ASP A 291 4.52 5.56 2.52
N VAL A 292 3.73 5.12 1.55
CA VAL A 292 4.25 4.42 0.39
C VAL A 292 4.00 5.31 -0.82
N PRO A 293 5.05 5.67 -1.60
CA PRO A 293 4.91 6.62 -2.69
C PRO A 293 4.22 5.96 -3.89
N TYR A 294 2.88 5.90 -3.84
CA TYR A 294 2.05 5.33 -4.90
C TYR A 294 2.29 6.01 -6.26
N HIS A 295 2.70 7.27 -6.26
CA HIS A 295 3.12 7.99 -7.46
C HIS A 295 4.36 7.33 -8.11
N THR A 296 5.40 7.00 -7.33
CA THR A 296 6.57 6.26 -7.83
C THR A 296 6.19 4.87 -8.33
N ALA A 297 5.27 4.19 -7.64
CA ALA A 297 4.78 2.91 -8.12
C ALA A 297 3.99 3.04 -9.43
N GLY A 298 3.20 4.10 -9.58
CA GLY A 298 2.45 4.39 -10.79
C GLY A 298 3.36 4.63 -12.00
N ASP A 299 4.48 5.32 -11.82
CA ASP A 299 5.51 5.46 -12.87
C ASP A 299 6.01 4.11 -13.35
N LYS A 300 6.43 3.28 -12.39
CA LYS A 300 6.93 1.93 -12.64
C LYS A 300 5.91 1.04 -13.35
N ILE A 301 4.64 1.13 -12.95
CA ILE A 301 3.56 0.39 -13.61
C ILE A 301 3.31 0.88 -15.02
N GLY A 302 3.35 2.20 -15.27
CA GLY A 302 3.26 2.76 -16.61
C GLY A 302 4.36 2.20 -17.53
N GLU A 303 5.61 2.20 -17.06
CA GLU A 303 6.75 1.63 -17.79
C GLU A 303 6.58 0.12 -18.07
N ILE A 304 6.21 -0.66 -17.05
CA ILE A 304 5.97 -2.11 -17.20
C ILE A 304 4.83 -2.37 -18.19
N ALA A 305 3.73 -1.61 -18.11
CA ALA A 305 2.58 -1.77 -19.00
C ALA A 305 2.96 -1.51 -20.45
N LEU A 306 3.73 -0.45 -20.72
CA LEU A 306 4.23 -0.16 -22.06
C LEU A 306 5.17 -1.25 -22.57
N ALA A 307 6.12 -1.71 -21.74
CA ALA A 307 7.05 -2.78 -22.10
C ALA A 307 6.31 -4.07 -22.49
N LEU A 308 5.36 -4.51 -21.64
CA LEU A 308 4.51 -5.67 -21.90
C LEU A 308 3.70 -5.53 -23.19
N GLY A 309 3.06 -4.37 -23.40
CA GLY A 309 2.25 -4.11 -24.59
C GLY A 309 3.05 -4.03 -25.89
N GLN A 310 4.34 -3.68 -25.79
CA GLN A 310 5.30 -3.71 -26.88
C GLN A 310 5.92 -5.09 -27.12
N GLY A 311 5.55 -6.10 -26.33
CA GLY A 311 6.05 -7.47 -26.45
C GLY A 311 7.45 -7.67 -25.88
N GLN A 312 7.90 -6.78 -24.99
CA GLN A 312 9.18 -6.94 -24.29
C GLN A 312 9.04 -7.95 -23.16
N GLU A 313 10.11 -8.71 -22.92
CA GLU A 313 10.16 -9.63 -21.80
C GLU A 313 10.31 -8.86 -20.49
N VAL A 314 9.29 -8.95 -19.63
CA VAL A 314 9.31 -8.40 -18.28
C VAL A 314 9.21 -9.56 -17.30
N PRO A 315 10.19 -9.76 -16.40
CA PRO A 315 10.12 -10.80 -15.39
C PRO A 315 8.86 -10.66 -14.54
N ASN A 316 8.15 -11.77 -14.38
CA ASN A 316 6.98 -11.87 -13.51
C ASN A 316 7.42 -11.90 -12.04
N HIS A 317 7.87 -10.74 -11.55
CA HIS A 317 8.26 -10.50 -10.17
C HIS A 317 7.29 -9.53 -9.49
N THR A 318 7.26 -9.61 -8.17
CA THR A 318 6.76 -8.53 -7.32
C THR A 318 7.90 -7.57 -7.02
N TYR A 319 7.84 -6.39 -7.62
CA TYR A 319 8.72 -5.27 -7.31
C TYR A 319 8.15 -4.49 -6.14
N ARG A 320 9.01 -3.87 -5.32
CA ARG A 320 8.59 -3.03 -4.20
C ARG A 320 8.98 -1.58 -4.38
N VAL A 321 8.17 -0.67 -3.86
CA VAL A 321 8.54 0.73 -3.66
C VAL A 321 9.03 0.95 -2.23
N PRO A 322 9.99 1.88 -2.03
CA PRO A 322 10.52 2.15 -0.70
C PRO A 322 9.44 2.74 0.19
N VAL A 323 9.53 2.44 1.48
CA VAL A 323 8.74 3.10 2.52
C VAL A 323 9.39 4.45 2.83
N THR A 324 8.59 5.50 2.86
CA THR A 324 9.03 6.81 3.36
C THR A 324 8.43 7.04 4.74
N ALA A 325 9.07 7.89 5.53
CA ALA A 325 8.58 8.23 6.85
C ALA A 325 8.97 9.66 7.20
N ILE A 326 8.12 10.29 8.02
CA ILE A 326 8.32 11.65 8.51
C ILE A 326 7.96 11.74 9.99
N GLU A 327 8.64 12.63 10.70
CA GLU A 327 8.18 13.13 11.99
C GLU A 327 7.31 14.38 11.82
N LYS A 328 6.60 14.75 12.90
CA LYS A 328 5.69 15.93 12.93
C LYS A 328 6.33 17.21 12.36
N SER A 329 7.61 17.44 12.61
CA SER A 329 8.33 18.63 12.13
C SER A 329 8.40 18.75 10.61
N GLU A 330 8.25 17.64 9.88
CA GLU A 330 8.36 17.58 8.42
C GLU A 330 6.99 17.63 7.74
N ALA A 331 5.89 17.51 8.50
CA ALA A 331 4.52 17.39 7.98
C ALA A 331 4.10 18.59 7.11
N ALA A 332 4.49 19.81 7.48
CA ALA A 332 4.15 21.01 6.71
C ALA A 332 4.81 21.03 5.32
N GLY A 333 6.05 20.56 5.22
CA GLY A 333 6.76 20.43 3.94
C GLY A 333 6.14 19.32 3.08
N ALA A 334 5.92 18.15 3.68
CA ALA A 334 5.25 17.03 3.00
C ALA A 334 3.85 17.41 2.49
N LEU A 335 3.09 18.22 3.24
CA LEU A 335 1.76 18.70 2.84
C LEU A 335 1.82 19.56 1.58
N GLN A 336 2.83 20.42 1.45
CA GLN A 336 3.00 21.27 0.28
C GLN A 336 3.25 20.42 -0.98
N ASP A 337 4.17 19.46 -0.89
CA ASP A 337 4.49 18.57 -2.00
C ASP A 337 3.29 17.69 -2.39
N LEU A 338 2.57 17.16 -1.38
CA LEU A 338 1.37 16.35 -1.60
C LEU A 338 0.26 17.13 -2.30
N LYS A 339 0.00 18.38 -1.89
CA LYS A 339 -1.01 19.23 -2.55
C LYS A 339 -0.64 19.52 -4.01
N ALA A 340 0.64 19.76 -4.30
CA ALA A 340 1.10 19.97 -5.67
C ALA A 340 0.91 18.70 -6.54
N MET A 341 1.16 17.52 -5.98
CA MET A 341 0.89 16.25 -6.67
C MET A 341 -0.60 16.03 -6.90
N ASP A 342 -1.43 16.22 -5.87
CA ASP A 342 -2.88 16.01 -5.97
C ASP A 342 -3.54 16.96 -6.96
N GLN A 343 -3.09 18.21 -7.03
CA GLN A 343 -3.56 19.15 -8.04
C GLN A 343 -3.29 18.64 -9.46
N LYS A 344 -2.05 18.21 -9.75
CA LYS A 344 -1.69 17.63 -11.06
C LYS A 344 -2.49 16.37 -11.37
N ALA A 345 -2.69 15.52 -10.35
CA ALA A 345 -3.47 14.30 -10.48
C ALA A 345 -4.92 14.58 -10.87
N ILE A 346 -5.57 15.52 -10.17
CA ILE A 346 -6.95 15.92 -10.46
C ILE A 346 -7.07 16.54 -11.86
N GLU A 347 -6.14 17.42 -12.22
CA GLU A 347 -6.12 18.09 -13.53
C GLU A 347 -6.03 17.07 -14.68
N LEU A 348 -5.14 16.08 -14.59
CA LEU A 348 -5.00 15.06 -15.62
C LEU A 348 -6.18 14.07 -15.61
N LEU A 349 -6.48 13.45 -14.48
CA LEU A 349 -7.43 12.35 -14.40
C LEU A 349 -8.87 12.77 -14.69
N LYS A 350 -9.23 14.05 -14.43
CA LYS A 350 -10.54 14.60 -14.82
C LYS A 350 -10.82 14.44 -16.31
N THR A 351 -9.80 14.52 -17.16
CA THR A 351 -9.94 14.34 -18.62
C THR A 351 -10.26 12.89 -19.02
N TYR A 352 -10.06 11.94 -18.10
CA TYR A 352 -10.31 10.51 -18.25
C TYR A 352 -11.48 10.01 -17.39
N GLY A 353 -12.30 10.94 -16.88
CA GLY A 353 -13.47 10.63 -16.06
C GLY A 353 -13.16 10.29 -14.60
N GLY A 354 -11.96 10.60 -14.11
CA GLY A 354 -11.55 10.42 -12.71
C GLY A 354 -12.02 11.49 -11.73
#